data_AF-A0AAU8SGT3-F1
#
_entry.id   AF-A0AAU8SGT3-F1
#
_cell.length_a   1.000
_cell.length_b   1.000
_cell.length_c   1.000
_cell.angle_alpha   90.00
_cell.angle_beta   90.00
_cell.angle_gamma   90.00
#
_symmetry.space_group_name_H-M   'P 1'
#
loop_
_entity.id
_entity.type
_entity.pdbx_description
1 polymer ?
#
loop_
_entity_poly.entity_id
_entity_poly.type
_entity_poly.pdbx_seq_one_letter_code
_entity_poly.pdbx_strand_id
1 'polypeptide(L)'
;MTDALRALWNDDTHRCRLPMYELCAIVEAIEETGNVLLALTTRLADEVQAQTGRELRYVGAYHFAREHAQLSGIELDAAKRRRCVAPVDRVFDAFAAWTHEAAGEIARVGAPSVSVETP
;
A
#
# COMPACT_ATOMS: atom_id res chain seq x y z
N MET A 1 -7.84 -6.03 25.65
CA MET A 1 -7.25 -6.57 24.39
C MET A 1 -5.79 -7.01 24.56
N THR A 2 -5.09 -6.52 25.57
CA THR A 2 -3.66 -6.77 25.84
C THR A 2 -3.35 -8.18 26.36
N ASP A 3 -4.21 -8.81 27.17
CA ASP A 3 -3.89 -10.12 27.75
C ASP A 3 -4.05 -11.29 26.77
N ALA A 4 -4.98 -11.18 25.82
CA ALA A 4 -5.13 -12.16 24.75
C ALA A 4 -3.92 -12.12 23.79
N LEU A 5 -3.43 -10.92 23.47
CA LEU A 5 -2.21 -10.76 22.68
C LEU A 5 -0.99 -11.28 23.44
N ARG A 6 -0.88 -11.01 24.75
CA ARG A 6 0.24 -11.46 25.59
C ARG A 6 0.26 -12.99 25.77
N ALA A 7 -0.91 -13.63 25.90
CA ALA A 7 -1.05 -15.09 25.93
C ALA A 7 -0.69 -15.74 24.58
N LEU A 8 -1.07 -15.10 23.46
CA LEU A 8 -0.67 -15.54 22.12
C LEU A 8 0.82 -15.30 21.84
N TRP A 9 1.49 -14.43 22.60
CA TRP A 9 2.90 -14.04 22.43
C TRP A 9 3.91 -14.71 23.39
N ASN A 10 3.51 -15.74 24.16
CA ASN A 10 4.43 -16.48 25.05
C ASN A 10 5.40 -17.41 24.30
N ASP A 11 6.49 -17.89 24.91
CA ASP A 11 7.48 -18.72 24.20
C ASP A 11 6.93 -20.04 23.62
N ASP A 12 5.85 -20.59 24.17
CA ASP A 12 5.25 -21.84 23.72
C ASP A 12 4.60 -21.73 22.33
N THR A 13 4.14 -20.54 21.93
CA THR A 13 3.48 -20.30 20.63
C THR A 13 4.42 -19.72 19.57
N HIS A 14 5.74 -19.71 19.80
CA HIS A 14 6.75 -19.09 18.93
C HIS A 14 6.70 -19.57 17.47
N ARG A 15 6.46 -20.86 17.20
CA ARG A 15 6.36 -21.38 15.81
C ARG A 15 5.12 -20.86 15.07
N CYS A 16 4.01 -20.61 15.78
CA CYS A 16 2.79 -20.07 15.20
C CYS A 16 2.88 -18.57 14.89
N ARG A 17 3.85 -17.85 15.45
CA ARG A 17 4.06 -16.41 15.23
C ARG A 17 4.92 -16.07 14.01
N LEU A 18 5.69 -17.02 13.48
CA LEU A 18 6.55 -16.76 12.31
C LEU A 18 5.75 -16.25 11.08
N PRO A 19 4.63 -16.88 10.70
CA PRO A 19 3.75 -16.33 9.65
C PRO A 19 3.13 -14.98 10.02
N MET A 20 2.94 -14.70 11.31
CA MET A 20 2.41 -13.42 11.77
C MET A 20 3.40 -12.27 11.53
N TYR A 21 4.70 -12.49 11.73
CA TYR A 21 5.72 -11.49 11.40
C TYR A 21 5.77 -11.21 9.89
N GLU A 22 5.66 -12.25 9.06
CA GLU A 22 5.59 -12.11 7.60
C GLU A 22 4.34 -11.33 7.19
N LEU A 23 3.17 -11.62 7.79
CA LEU A 23 1.94 -10.87 7.57
C LEU A 23 2.06 -9.40 7.99
N CYS A 24 2.61 -9.12 9.18
CA CYS A 24 2.86 -7.74 9.62
C CYS A 24 3.77 -6.99 8.65
N ALA A 25 4.85 -7.63 8.17
CA ALA A 25 5.75 -7.01 7.20
C ALA A 25 5.07 -6.71 5.86
N ILE A 26 4.19 -7.61 5.38
CA ILE A 26 3.38 -7.40 4.18
C ILE A 26 2.44 -6.21 4.38
N VAL A 27 1.73 -6.15 5.51
CA VAL A 27 0.80 -5.05 5.82
C VAL A 27 1.54 -3.71 5.88
N GLU A 28 2.66 -3.65 6.60
CA GLU A 28 3.49 -2.44 6.67
C GLU A 28 3.95 -1.99 5.27
N ALA A 29 4.40 -2.92 4.42
CA ALA A 29 4.80 -2.59 3.05
C ALA A 29 3.64 -2.04 2.21
N ILE A 30 2.43 -2.55 2.40
CA ILE A 30 1.22 -2.06 1.75
C ILE A 30 0.86 -0.66 2.26
N GLU A 31 0.87 -0.44 3.57
CA GLU A 31 0.57 0.85 4.21
C GLU A 31 1.58 1.93 3.76
N GLU A 32 2.88 1.63 3.79
CA GLU A 32 3.91 2.58 3.34
C GLU A 32 3.80 2.91 1.85
N THR A 33 3.47 1.92 1.00
CA THR A 33 3.23 2.19 -0.42
C THR A 33 1.93 2.99 -0.63
N GLY A 34 0.89 2.70 0.14
CA GLY A 34 -0.37 3.45 0.18
C GLY A 34 -0.17 4.90 0.60
N ASN A 35 0.66 5.16 1.60
CA ASN A 35 1.02 6.49 2.07
C ASN A 35 1.65 7.34 0.94
N VAL A 36 2.56 6.75 0.14
CA VAL A 36 3.14 7.42 -1.04
C VAL A 36 2.06 7.72 -2.09
N LEU A 37 1.21 6.74 -2.43
CA LEU A 37 0.12 6.93 -3.38
C LEU A 37 -0.84 8.04 -2.94
N LEU A 38 -1.27 8.02 -1.68
CA LEU A 38 -2.20 8.98 -1.10
C LEU A 38 -1.59 10.38 -1.00
N ALA A 39 -0.30 10.50 -0.66
CA ALA A 39 0.39 11.79 -0.69
C ALA A 39 0.39 12.43 -2.08
N LEU A 40 0.53 11.62 -3.14
CA LEU A 40 0.49 12.10 -4.53
C LEU A 40 -0.93 12.40 -5.01
N THR A 41 -1.91 11.61 -4.60
CA THR A 41 -3.29 11.69 -5.11
C THR A 41 -4.20 12.64 -4.36
N THR A 42 -3.88 12.97 -3.09
CA THR A 42 -4.73 13.85 -2.27
C THR A 42 -4.97 15.22 -2.93
N ARG A 43 -3.94 15.82 -3.55
CA ARG A 43 -4.10 17.10 -4.29
C ARG A 43 -5.09 16.99 -5.44
N LEU A 44 -5.00 15.91 -6.22
CA LEU A 44 -5.92 15.68 -7.34
C LEU A 44 -7.34 15.41 -6.83
N ALA A 45 -7.49 14.70 -5.71
CA ALA A 45 -8.78 14.50 -5.07
C ALA A 45 -9.42 15.82 -4.62
N ASP A 46 -8.64 16.73 -4.05
CA ASP A 46 -9.11 18.07 -3.66
C ASP A 46 -9.57 18.88 -4.88
N GLU A 47 -8.82 18.83 -5.99
CA GLU A 47 -9.18 19.49 -7.26
C GLU A 47 -10.48 18.93 -7.84
N VAL A 48 -10.64 17.59 -7.87
CA VAL A 48 -11.87 16.94 -8.34
C VAL A 48 -13.06 17.30 -7.45
N GLN A 49 -12.86 17.35 -6.13
CA GLN A 49 -13.91 17.75 -5.20
C GLN A 49 -14.31 19.22 -5.40
N ALA A 50 -13.35 20.12 -5.62
CA ALA A 50 -13.64 21.52 -5.91
C ALA A 50 -14.45 21.70 -7.21
N GLN A 51 -14.16 20.89 -8.23
CA GLN A 51 -14.83 20.97 -9.53
C GLN A 51 -16.21 20.29 -9.54
N THR A 52 -16.38 19.20 -8.81
CA THR A 52 -17.56 18.32 -8.92
C THR A 52 -18.44 18.30 -7.68
N GLY A 53 -17.96 18.84 -6.55
CA GLY A 53 -18.59 18.73 -5.24
C GLY A 53 -18.53 17.31 -4.64
N ARG A 54 -17.87 16.35 -5.30
CA ARG A 54 -17.80 14.94 -4.86
C ARG A 54 -16.47 14.67 -4.19
N GLU A 55 -16.52 14.20 -2.95
CA GLU A 55 -15.33 13.74 -2.22
C GLU A 55 -14.87 12.37 -2.75
N LEU A 56 -13.60 12.27 -3.14
CA LEU A 56 -12.94 11.00 -3.44
C LEU A 56 -12.42 10.35 -2.15
N ARG A 57 -13.32 9.88 -1.31
CA ARG A 57 -13.03 9.45 0.08
C ARG A 57 -11.92 8.41 0.24
N TYR A 58 -11.71 7.55 -0.76
CA TYR A 58 -10.66 6.52 -0.71
C TYR A 58 -9.26 7.05 -1.06
N VAL A 59 -9.15 7.97 -2.01
CA VAL A 59 -7.85 8.52 -2.49
C VAL A 59 -7.60 9.97 -2.05
N GLY A 60 -8.41 10.45 -1.10
CA GLY A 60 -8.35 11.82 -0.59
C GLY A 60 -7.85 11.90 0.85
N ALA A 61 -7.90 13.11 1.40
CA ALA A 61 -7.40 13.44 2.73
C ALA A 61 -7.99 12.55 3.85
N TYR A 62 -9.22 12.05 3.69
CA TYR A 62 -9.85 11.15 4.66
C TYR A 62 -9.07 9.85 4.87
N HIS A 63 -8.60 9.20 3.80
CA HIS A 63 -7.85 7.95 3.92
C HIS A 63 -6.41 8.22 4.34
N PHE A 64 -5.79 9.28 3.80
CA PHE A 64 -4.42 9.67 4.14
C PHE A 64 -4.23 9.92 5.64
N ALA A 65 -5.18 10.60 6.29
CA ALA A 65 -5.13 10.87 7.72
C ALA A 65 -5.23 9.61 8.62
N ARG A 66 -5.53 8.45 8.03
CA ARG A 66 -5.74 7.18 8.73
C ARG A 66 -4.64 6.16 8.45
N GLU A 67 -3.62 6.50 7.68
CA GLU A 67 -2.42 5.66 7.59
C GLU A 67 -1.69 5.70 8.96
N HIS A 68 -1.40 4.53 9.54
CA HIS A 68 -0.87 4.39 10.91
C HIS A 68 0.43 3.57 10.93
N ALA A 69 1.53 4.13 11.44
CA ALA A 69 2.83 3.44 11.60
C ALA A 69 2.92 2.52 12.85
N GLN A 70 1.88 1.73 13.13
CA GLN A 70 1.73 1.04 14.43
C GLN A 70 2.61 -0.20 14.61
N LEU A 71 3.28 -0.70 13.57
CA LEU A 71 4.06 -1.95 13.62
C LEU A 71 5.55 -1.74 13.93
N SER A 72 6.01 -0.50 13.97
CA SER A 72 7.41 -0.10 14.21
C SER A 72 8.00 -0.55 15.57
N GLY A 73 7.17 -1.00 16.51
CA GLY A 73 7.59 -1.52 17.83
C GLY A 73 7.93 -3.02 17.87
N ILE A 74 7.77 -3.76 16.78
CA ILE A 74 8.02 -5.21 16.75
C ILE A 74 9.48 -5.48 16.40
N GLU A 75 10.27 -5.91 17.39
CA GLU A 75 11.67 -6.30 17.14
C GLU A 75 11.76 -7.63 16.37
N LEU A 76 12.46 -7.58 15.23
CA LEU A 76 12.80 -8.76 14.43
C LEU A 76 14.27 -9.09 14.60
N ASP A 77 14.56 -10.31 15.06
CA ASP A 77 15.91 -10.86 14.94
C ASP A 77 16.30 -11.10 13.46
N ALA A 78 17.58 -11.40 13.23
CA ALA A 78 18.12 -11.55 11.87
C ALA A 78 17.44 -12.69 11.08
N ALA A 79 16.99 -13.76 11.73
CA ALA A 79 16.33 -14.87 11.04
C ALA A 79 14.89 -14.49 10.65
N LYS A 80 14.15 -13.85 11.55
CA LYS A 80 12.80 -13.32 11.27
C LYS A 80 12.84 -12.26 10.18
N ARG A 81 13.80 -11.32 10.25
CA ARG A 81 14.00 -10.29 9.22
C ARG A 81 14.22 -10.90 7.84
N ARG A 82 15.14 -11.86 7.70
CA ARG A 82 15.40 -12.52 6.41
C ARG A 82 14.17 -13.18 5.80
N ARG A 83 13.27 -13.72 6.63
CA ARG A 83 12.02 -14.34 6.17
C ARG A 83 10.99 -13.32 5.67
N CYS A 84 11.00 -12.11 6.21
CA CYS A 84 10.06 -11.05 5.84
C CYS A 84 10.43 -10.33 4.54
N VAL A 85 11.71 -10.35 4.13
CA VAL A 85 12.20 -9.64 2.93
C VAL A 85 11.47 -10.10 1.67
N ALA A 86 11.45 -11.41 1.37
CA ALA A 86 10.88 -11.88 0.11
C ALA A 86 9.36 -11.59 -0.04
N PRO A 87 8.52 -11.71 1.01
CA PRO A 87 7.14 -11.23 0.94
C PRO A 87 7.00 -9.73 0.73
N VAL A 88 7.83 -8.91 1.38
CA VAL A 88 7.83 -7.45 1.20
C VAL A 88 8.22 -7.05 -0.22
N ASP A 89 9.28 -7.66 -0.76
CA ASP A 89 9.72 -7.42 -2.14
C ASP A 89 8.59 -7.69 -3.14
N ARG A 90 7.80 -8.76 -2.94
CA ARG A 90 6.64 -9.07 -3.80
C ARG A 90 5.55 -8.01 -3.74
N VAL A 91 5.35 -7.35 -2.58
CA VAL A 91 4.41 -6.23 -2.48
C VAL A 91 4.91 -5.09 -3.37
N PHE A 92 6.17 -4.69 -3.22
CA PHE A 92 6.74 -3.62 -4.03
C PHE A 92 6.75 -3.94 -5.52
N ASP A 93 7.07 -5.17 -5.91
CA ASP A 93 7.01 -5.62 -7.31
C ASP A 93 5.59 -5.51 -7.88
N ALA A 94 4.57 -5.91 -7.12
CA ALA A 94 3.17 -5.84 -7.55
C ALA A 94 2.71 -4.38 -7.72
N PHE A 95 3.03 -3.50 -6.78
CA PHE A 95 2.72 -2.07 -6.90
C PHE A 95 3.49 -1.42 -8.05
N ALA A 96 4.76 -1.76 -8.24
CA ALA A 96 5.56 -1.28 -9.36
C ALA A 96 4.95 -1.71 -10.69
N ALA A 97 4.62 -3.00 -10.86
CA ALA A 97 3.99 -3.50 -12.08
C ALA A 97 2.67 -2.75 -12.39
N TRP A 98 1.81 -2.59 -11.38
CA TRP A 98 0.56 -1.87 -11.53
C TRP A 98 0.74 -0.39 -11.92
N THR A 99 1.68 0.32 -11.28
CA THR A 99 1.93 1.75 -11.62
C THR A 99 2.45 1.92 -13.06
N HIS A 100 3.27 1.00 -13.56
CA HIS A 100 3.72 1.03 -14.95
C HIS A 100 2.56 0.77 -15.93
N GLU A 101 1.70 -0.21 -15.64
CA GLU A 101 0.50 -0.47 -16.44
C GLU A 101 -0.43 0.75 -16.48
N ALA A 102 -0.73 1.32 -15.31
CA ALA A 102 -1.58 2.51 -15.19
C ALA A 102 -1.02 3.71 -15.98
N ALA A 103 0.29 3.96 -15.89
CA ALA A 103 0.94 5.01 -16.65
C ALA A 103 0.83 4.78 -18.17
N GLY A 104 0.96 3.52 -18.62
CA GLY A 104 0.78 3.13 -20.02
C GLY A 104 -0.63 3.43 -20.53
N GLU A 105 -1.66 3.09 -19.74
CA GLU A 105 -3.06 3.36 -20.12
C GLU A 105 -3.38 4.86 -20.13
N ILE A 106 -2.86 5.63 -19.17
CA ILE A 106 -3.03 7.09 -19.15
C ILE A 106 -2.40 7.71 -20.40
N ALA A 107 -1.19 7.30 -20.77
CA ALA A 107 -0.51 7.78 -21.96
C ALA A 107 -1.30 7.42 -23.24
N ARG A 108 -1.89 6.23 -23.30
CA ARG A 108 -2.73 5.78 -24.42
C ARG A 108 -3.97 6.65 -24.60
N VAL A 109 -4.66 6.98 -23.52
CA VAL A 109 -5.87 7.83 -23.54
C VAL A 109 -5.52 9.29 -23.85
N GLY A 110 -4.36 9.77 -23.40
CA GLY A 110 -3.87 11.12 -23.68
C GLY A 110 -3.29 11.32 -25.09
N ALA A 111 -3.02 10.24 -25.83
CA ALA A 111 -2.51 10.33 -27.19
C ALA A 111 -3.60 10.83 -28.16
N PRO A 112 -3.32 11.81 -29.02
CA PRO A 112 -4.28 12.28 -30.00
C PRO A 112 -4.68 11.14 -30.94
N SER A 113 -5.99 11.00 -31.20
CA SER A 113 -6.49 10.07 -32.20
C SER A 113 -5.92 10.46 -33.56
N VAL A 114 -5.10 9.59 -34.16
CA VAL A 114 -4.72 9.73 -35.56
C VAL A 114 -5.97 9.48 -36.39
N SER A 115 -6.63 10.56 -36.81
CA SER A 115 -7.68 10.49 -37.82
C SER A 115 -7.06 9.98 -39.10
N VAL A 116 -7.28 8.71 -39.41
CA VAL A 116 -6.96 8.17 -40.73
C VAL A 116 -8.02 8.73 -41.67
N GLU A 117 -7.69 9.80 -42.39
CA GLU A 117 -8.45 10.22 -43.56
C GLU A 117 -8.32 9.12 -44.62
N THR A 118 -9.38 8.33 -44.76
CA THR A 118 -9.56 7.41 -45.89
C THR A 118 -9.79 8.23 -47.17
N PRO A 119 -9.11 7.90 -48.29
CA PRO A 119 -9.16 8.65 -49.55
C PRO A 119 -10.51 8.61 -50.25
#